data_AF-A0A7C0XDZ3-F1
#
_entry.id   AF-A0A7C0XDZ3-F1
#
_cell.length_a   1.000
_cell.length_b   1.000
_cell.length_c   1.000
_cell.angle_alpha   90.00
_cell.angle_beta   90.00
_cell.angle_gamma   90.00
#
_symmetry.space_group_name_H-M   'P 1'
#
loop_
_entity.id
_entity.type
_entity.pdbx_description
1 polymer ?
#
loop_
_entity_poly.entity_id
_entity_poly.type
_entity_poly.pdbx_seq_one_letter_code
_entity_poly.pdbx_strand_id
1 'polypeptide(L)' 'MTRTKSRPYTVDDVRYIYNNYTNRTAVEIAEQLGISKTQVSKIVTELRKQGVDLPKKKRENPVEIFIREELDIKLKQS' A
#
# COMPACT_ATOMS: atom_id res chain seq x y z
N MET A 1 1.30 -6.44 19.43
CA MET A 1 0.29 -6.42 18.35
C MET A 1 -0.16 -7.85 18.09
N THR A 2 -1.41 -8.16 18.42
CA THR A 2 -2.03 -9.47 18.20
C THR A 2 -2.08 -9.75 16.70
N ARG A 3 -1.50 -10.87 16.25
CA ARG A 3 -1.65 -11.37 14.87
C ARG A 3 -3.14 -11.63 14.63
N THR A 4 -3.83 -10.69 13.99
CA THR A 4 -5.20 -10.92 13.51
C THR A 4 -5.14 -12.15 12.62
N LYS A 5 -5.82 -13.24 13.03
CA LYS A 5 -5.83 -14.51 12.30
C LYS A 5 -6.24 -14.22 10.85
N SER A 6 -5.29 -14.37 9.94
CA SER A 6 -5.45 -14.05 8.53
C SER A 6 -6.42 -15.07 7.92
N ARG A 7 -7.69 -14.70 7.75
CA ARG A 7 -8.62 -15.53 6.97
C ARG A 7 -8.13 -15.64 5.51
N PRO A 8 -8.48 -16.70 4.79
CA PRO A 8 -8.33 -16.72 3.33
C PRO A 8 -9.01 -15.50 2.70
N TYR A 9 -8.37 -14.94 1.66
CA TYR A 9 -8.99 -13.85 0.90
C TYR A 9 -9.96 -14.42 -0.15
N THR A 10 -11.01 -13.67 -0.45
CA THR A 10 -12.06 -14.03 -1.40
C THR A 10 -11.96 -13.20 -2.69
N VAL A 11 -12.76 -13.54 -3.70
CA VAL A 11 -12.88 -12.73 -4.92
C VAL A 11 -13.38 -11.31 -4.60
N ASP A 12 -14.25 -11.15 -3.61
CA ASP A 12 -14.74 -9.84 -3.19
C ASP A 12 -13.63 -8.97 -2.60
N ASP A 13 -12.68 -9.55 -1.87
CA ASP A 13 -11.49 -8.83 -1.40
C ASP A 13 -10.65 -8.33 -2.56
N VAL A 14 -10.43 -9.18 -3.57
CA VAL A 14 -9.67 -8.82 -4.77
C VAL A 14 -10.36 -7.68 -5.52
N ARG A 15 -11.70 -7.77 -5.69
CA ARG A 15 -12.51 -6.71 -6.33
C ARG A 15 -12.41 -5.40 -5.54
N TYR A 16 -12.53 -5.47 -4.22
CA TYR A 16 -12.44 -4.29 -3.37
C TYR A 16 -11.06 -3.64 -3.46
N ILE A 17 -9.99 -4.45 -3.39
CA ILE A 17 -8.61 -3.98 -3.55
C ILE A 17 -8.46 -3.29 -4.90
N TYR A 18 -8.82 -3.92 -6.01
CA TYR A 18 -8.68 -3.34 -7.35
C TYR A 18 -9.34 -1.96 -7.46
N ASN A 19 -10.59 -1.83 -6.99
CA ASN A 19 -11.34 -0.58 -7.07
C ASN A 19 -10.79 0.54 -6.18
N ASN A 20 -10.10 0.20 -5.08
CA ASN A 20 -9.68 1.17 -4.07
C ASN A 20 -8.17 1.41 -4.01
N TYR A 21 -7.36 0.55 -4.63
CA TYR A 21 -5.92 0.54 -4.42
C TYR A 21 -5.25 1.86 -4.81
N THR A 22 -5.75 2.54 -5.84
CA THR A 22 -5.24 3.85 -6.26
C THR A 22 -5.40 4.89 -5.14
N ASN A 23 -6.60 4.99 -4.56
CA ASN A 23 -6.96 6.07 -3.65
C ASN A 23 -6.70 5.76 -2.16
N ARG A 24 -6.65 4.48 -1.77
CA ARG A 24 -6.48 4.06 -0.37
C ARG A 24 -5.18 3.34 -0.13
N THR A 25 -4.57 3.53 1.02
CA THR A 25 -3.37 2.80 1.43
C THR A 25 -3.68 1.32 1.67
N ALA A 26 -2.65 0.47 1.56
CA ALA A 26 -2.79 -0.95 1.85
C ALA A 26 -3.18 -1.24 3.32
N VAL A 27 -2.96 -0.29 4.24
CA VAL A 27 -3.35 -0.42 5.66
C VAL A 27 -4.85 -0.18 5.79
N GLU A 28 -5.37 0.92 5.25
CA GLU A 28 -6.80 1.22 5.28
C GLU A 28 -7.63 0.14 4.59
N ILE A 29 -7.13 -0.41 3.47
CA ILE A 29 -7.80 -1.53 2.79
C ILE A 29 -7.80 -2.78 3.65
N ALA A 30 -6.68 -3.07 4.35
CA ALA A 30 -6.58 -4.22 5.23
C ALA A 30 -7.55 -4.12 6.42
N GLU A 31 -7.66 -2.93 7.02
CA GLU A 31 -8.61 -2.63 8.10
C GLU A 31 -10.04 -2.80 7.63
N GLN A 32 -10.41 -2.24 6.47
CA GLN A 32 -11.75 -2.36 5.92
C GLN A 32 -12.15 -3.82 5.65
N LEU A 33 -11.22 -4.64 5.16
CA LEU A 33 -11.49 -6.03 4.79
C LEU A 33 -11.30 -7.03 5.94
N GLY A 34 -10.75 -6.58 7.08
CA GLY A 34 -10.40 -7.45 8.20
C GLY A 34 -9.30 -8.47 7.84
N ILE A 35 -8.37 -8.10 6.96
CA ILE A 35 -7.22 -8.93 6.57
C ILE A 35 -5.89 -8.25 6.92
N SER A 36 -4.76 -8.93 6.73
CA SER A 36 -3.47 -8.30 6.95
C SER A 36 -3.04 -7.42 5.77
N LYS A 37 -2.31 -6.33 6.04
CA LYS A 37 -1.62 -5.52 5.01
C LYS A 37 -0.76 -6.36 4.08
N THR A 38 -0.11 -7.39 4.62
CA THR A 38 0.72 -8.32 3.84
C THR A 38 -0.11 -9.11 2.83
N GLN A 39 -1.33 -9.53 3.19
CA GLN A 39 -2.25 -10.16 2.23
C GLN A 39 -2.67 -9.19 1.13
N VAL A 40 -2.98 -7.93 1.46
CA VAL A 40 -3.27 -6.90 0.45
C VAL A 40 -2.10 -6.78 -0.53
N SER A 41 -0.86 -6.66 -0.04
CA SER A 41 0.33 -6.59 -0.89
C SER A 41 0.53 -7.84 -1.77
N LYS A 42 0.23 -9.03 -1.24
CA LYS A 42 0.27 -10.28 -2.03
C LYS A 42 -0.75 -10.24 -3.17
N ILE A 43 -2.01 -9.89 -2.88
CA ILE A 43 -3.08 -9.80 -3.88
C ILE A 43 -2.70 -8.82 -5.00
N VAL A 44 -2.20 -7.64 -4.65
CA VAL A 44 -1.74 -6.65 -5.64
C VAL A 44 -0.60 -7.17 -6.50
N THR A 45 0.31 -7.95 -5.90
CA THR A 45 1.43 -8.56 -6.64
C THR A 45 0.92 -9.60 -7.62
N GLU A 46 -0.02 -10.45 -7.22
CA GLU A 46 -0.65 -11.41 -8.12
C GLU A 46 -1.43 -10.72 -9.25
N LEU A 47 -2.21 -9.67 -8.96
CA LEU A 47 -2.89 -8.87 -9.99
C LEU A 47 -1.91 -8.31 -11.02
N ARG A 48 -0.77 -7.75 -10.58
CA ARG A 48 0.27 -7.25 -11.49
C ARG A 48 0.90 -8.35 -12.35
N LYS A 49 1.11 -9.55 -11.80
CA LYS A 49 1.62 -10.70 -12.56
C LYS A 49 0.65 -11.14 -13.67
N GLN A 50 -0.65 -10.94 -13.47
CA GLN A 50 -1.69 -11.19 -14.48
C GLN A 50 -1.85 -10.04 -15.49
N GLY A 51 -0.97 -9.03 -15.45
CA GLY A 51 -1.02 -7.89 -16.37
C GLY A 51 -2.01 -6.80 -15.98
N VAL A 52 -2.60 -6.84 -14.78
CA VAL A 52 -3.45 -5.75 -14.29
C VAL A 52 -2.58 -4.56 -13.91
N ASP A 53 -2.83 -3.41 -14.55
CA ASP A 53 -2.13 -2.18 -14.25
C ASP A 53 -2.64 -1.58 -12.93
N LEU A 54 -1.82 -1.71 -11.88
CA LEU A 54 -2.06 -1.11 -10.57
C LEU A 54 -0.87 -0.21 -10.21
N PRO A 55 -1.10 1.09 -9.95
CA PRO A 55 -0.03 2.06 -9.80
C PRO A 55 0.91 1.69 -8.65
N LYS A 56 2.22 1.88 -8.85
CA LYS A 56 3.20 1.78 -7.77
C LYS A 56 3.10 3.04 -6.92
N LYS A 57 2.64 2.89 -5.67
CA LYS A 57 2.66 4.00 -4.71
C LYS A 57 4.10 4.34 -4.36
N LYS A 58 4.58 5.48 -4.84
CA LYS A 58 5.81 6.09 -4.33
C LYS A 58 5.52 6.62 -2.93
N ARG A 59 6.35 6.26 -1.96
CA ARG A 59 6.37 6.93 -0.66
C ARG A 59 7.48 7.94 -0.73
N GLU A 60 7.16 9.21 -0.50
CA GLU A 60 8.20 10.20 -0.22
C GLU A 60 8.95 9.76 1.04
N ASN A 61 10.27 9.95 1.04
CA ASN A 61 11.09 9.60 2.17
C ASN A 61 10.77 10.56 3.32
N PRO A 62 10.34 10.10 4.51
CA PRO A 62 10.00 10.99 5.62
C PRO A 62 11.18 11.87 6.05
N VAL A 63 12.42 11.41 5.83
CA VAL A 63 13.63 12.20 6.10
C VAL A 63 13.76 13.35 5.09
N GLU A 64 13.47 13.11 3.81
CA GLU A 64 13.49 14.17 2.79
C GLU A 64 12.40 15.21 3.02
N ILE A 65 11.20 14.77 3.44
CA ILE A 65 10.11 15.67 3.85
C ILE A 65 10.55 16.56 5.00
N PHE A 66 11.09 15.96 6.08
CA PHE A 66 11.56 16.70 7.25
C PHE A 66 12.67 17.70 6.90
N ILE A 67 13.66 17.30 6.09
CA ILE A 67 14.73 18.19 5.64
C ILE A 67 14.16 19.38 4.85
N ARG A 68 13.18 19.13 3.97
CA ARG A 68 12.53 20.15 3.14
C ARG A 68 11.67 21.12 3.95
N GLU A 69 10.92 20.62 4.92
CA GLU A 69 9.90 21.40 5.64
C GLU A 69 10.45 22.12 6.88
N GLU A 70 11.38 21.52 7.61
CA GLU A 70 11.85 22.03 8.90
C GLU A 70 13.27 22.60 8.85
N LEU A 71 14.12 22.11 7.94
CA LEU A 71 15.54 22.47 7.95
C LEU A 71 15.97 23.41 6.81
N ASP A 72 15.14 23.63 5.79
CA ASP A 72 15.44 24.42 4.56
C ASP A 72 16.80 24.07 3.92
N ILE A 73 17.28 22.83 4.10
CA ILE A 73 18.54 22.37 3.52
C ILE A 73 18.25 21.87 2.10
N LYS A 74 18.88 22.49 1.09
CA LYS A 74 18.84 21.97 -0.28
C LYS A 74 19.57 20.63 -0.36
N LEU A 75 18.81 19.55 -0.54
CA LEU A 75 19.35 18.23 -0.89
C LEU A 75 20.09 18.35 -2.23
N LYS A 76 21.41 18.14 -2.21
CA LYS A 76 22.18 17.95 -3.44
C LYS A 76 21.70 16.66 -4.10
N GLN A 77 21.09 16.78 -5.27
CA GLN A 77 20.82 15.61 -6.10
C GLN A 77 22.16 15.06 -6.60
N SER A 78 22.46 13.81 -6.26
CA SER A 78 23.54 13.03 -6.86
C SER A 78 23.08 12.37 -8.15
#